data_AF-A0A6J0SP14-F1
#
_entry.id   AF-A0A6J0SP14-F1
#
_cell.length_a   1.000
_cell.length_b   1.000
_cell.length_c   1.000
_cell.angle_alpha   90.00
_cell.angle_beta   90.00
_cell.angle_gamma   90.00
#
_symmetry.space_group_name_H-M   'P 1'
#
loop_
_entity.id
_entity.type
_entity.pdbx_description
1 polymer ?
#
loop_
_entity_poly.entity_id
_entity_poly.type
_entity_poly.pdbx_seq_one_letter_code
_entity_poly.pdbx_strand_id
1 'polypeptide(L)'
;MSEYWKDPEGTNCPKKISVTTSLSAVVGLLASSCQVVLHPSDIVLKSVQRVASTTLTMAAVGAIFGAVTCTTAKASKDPDSPLNYFAGGCAAGTMFGARAHSFAVGTAACVSLGTVATVVKLGKIEGATLFGPPKL
;
A
#
# COMPACT_ATOMS: atom_id res chain seq x y z
N MET A 1 -2.26 -12.45 1.68
CA MET A 1 -3.51 -11.67 1.50
C MET A 1 -4.71 -12.29 2.22
N SER A 2 -4.88 -13.62 2.22
CA SER A 2 -5.95 -14.31 2.96
C SER A 2 -5.99 -13.96 4.46
N GLU A 3 -4.82 -13.82 5.09
CA GLU A 3 -4.71 -13.48 6.51
C GLU A 3 -5.18 -12.05 6.86
N TYR A 4 -5.09 -11.10 5.92
CA TYR A 4 -5.52 -9.72 6.15
C TYR A 4 -7.04 -9.58 6.27
N TRP A 5 -7.79 -10.46 5.58
CA TRP A 5 -9.24 -10.44 5.47
C TRP A 5 -9.96 -11.35 6.49
N LYS A 6 -9.21 -12.05 7.37
CA LYS A 6 -9.81 -12.95 8.37
C LYS A 6 -10.45 -12.21 9.55
N ASP A 7 -9.86 -11.07 9.93
CA ASP A 7 -10.33 -10.25 11.04
C ASP A 7 -11.24 -9.11 10.51
N PRO A 8 -12.36 -8.80 11.20
CA PRO A 8 -13.21 -7.66 10.84
C PRO A 8 -12.43 -6.34 10.88
N GLU A 9 -12.87 -5.39 10.06
CA GLU A 9 -12.24 -4.07 9.96
C GLU A 9 -12.24 -3.35 11.32
N GLY A 10 -11.16 -2.63 11.64
CA GLY A 10 -11.00 -1.95 12.93
C GLY A 10 -10.54 -2.84 14.11
N THR A 11 -10.43 -4.17 13.92
CA THR A 11 -9.91 -5.10 14.94
C THR A 11 -8.50 -5.57 14.57
N ASN A 12 -7.65 -5.85 15.58
CA ASN A 12 -6.27 -6.33 15.38
C ASN A 12 -5.39 -5.44 14.48
N CYS A 13 -5.48 -4.11 14.66
CA CYS A 13 -4.68 -3.11 13.93
C CYS A 13 -3.18 -3.45 13.78
N PRO A 14 -2.42 -3.83 14.83
CA PRO A 14 -0.98 -4.09 14.67
C PRO A 14 -0.70 -5.27 13.72
N LYS A 15 -1.57 -6.28 13.70
CA LYS A 15 -1.45 -7.41 12.78
C LYS A 15 -1.71 -6.97 11.34
N LYS A 16 -2.79 -6.21 11.09
CA LYS A 16 -3.11 -5.68 9.74
C LYS A 16 -2.00 -4.77 9.22
N ILE A 17 -1.47 -3.87 10.06
CA ILE A 17 -0.34 -3.01 9.73
C ILE A 17 0.90 -3.85 9.38
N SER A 18 1.23 -4.86 10.18
CA SER A 18 2.40 -5.72 9.91
C SER A 18 2.26 -6.47 8.58
N VAL A 19 1.05 -6.96 8.27
CA VAL A 19 0.77 -7.65 7.00
C VAL A 19 0.88 -6.70 5.81
N THR A 20 0.31 -5.48 5.87
CA THR A 20 0.41 -4.49 4.77
C THR A 20 1.83 -3.95 4.61
N THR A 21 2.55 -3.76 5.71
CA THR A 21 3.97 -3.38 5.72
C THR A 21 4.83 -4.45 5.08
N SER A 22 4.62 -5.72 5.45
CA SER A 22 5.38 -6.84 4.88
C SER A 22 5.10 -7.00 3.39
N LEU A 23 3.83 -6.89 2.98
CA LEU A 23 3.46 -6.96 1.56
C LEU A 23 4.11 -5.84 0.75
N SER A 24 4.04 -4.60 1.24
CA SER A 24 4.63 -3.45 0.56
C SER A 24 6.17 -3.50 0.55
N ALA A 25 6.80 -4.03 1.60
CA ALA A 25 8.24 -4.26 1.62
C ALA A 25 8.67 -5.28 0.55
N VAL A 26 7.93 -6.37 0.37
CA VAL A 26 8.19 -7.36 -0.69
C VAL A 26 8.05 -6.72 -2.08
N VAL A 27 7.00 -5.94 -2.31
CA VAL A 27 6.84 -5.20 -3.57
C VAL A 27 7.97 -4.19 -3.78
N GLY A 28 8.40 -3.50 -2.72
CA GLY A 28 9.54 -2.59 -2.74
C GLY A 28 10.86 -3.29 -3.09
N LEU A 29 11.10 -4.50 -2.59
CA LEU A 29 12.26 -5.31 -2.93
C LEU A 29 12.26 -5.74 -4.39
N LEU A 30 11.10 -6.18 -4.92
CA LEU A 30 10.95 -6.57 -6.32
C LEU A 30 11.13 -5.37 -7.27
N ALA A 31 10.59 -4.20 -6.90
CA ALA A 31 10.80 -2.98 -7.65
C ALA A 31 12.28 -2.58 -7.63
N SER A 32 12.94 -2.72 -6.48
CA SER A 32 14.36 -2.38 -6.31
C SER A 32 15.27 -3.33 -7.09
N SER A 33 14.96 -4.63 -7.16
CA SER A 33 15.74 -5.58 -7.96
C SER A 33 15.65 -5.25 -9.45
N CYS A 34 14.46 -4.94 -9.97
CA CYS A 34 14.30 -4.45 -11.34
C CYS A 34 15.06 -3.14 -11.57
N GLN A 35 15.02 -2.21 -10.61
CA GLN A 35 15.70 -0.93 -10.72
C GLN A 35 17.22 -1.08 -10.80
N VAL A 36 17.81 -2.00 -10.05
CA VAL A 36 19.26 -2.29 -10.08
C VAL A 36 19.67 -2.90 -11.42
N VAL A 37 18.84 -3.77 -12.00
CA VAL A 37 19.11 -4.38 -13.31
C VAL A 37 19.01 -3.36 -14.44
N LEU A 38 18.00 -2.48 -14.42
CA LEU A 38 17.78 -1.48 -15.48
C LEU A 38 18.73 -0.28 -15.36
N HIS A 39 19.15 0.09 -14.15
CA HIS A 39 20.06 1.20 -13.89
C HIS A 39 21.27 0.71 -13.08
N PRO A 40 22.24 0.06 -13.75
CA PRO A 40 23.46 -0.39 -13.10
C PRO A 40 24.19 0.81 -12.47
N SER A 41 24.72 0.61 -11.28
CA SER A 41 25.49 1.63 -10.56
C SER A 41 26.93 1.16 -10.45
N ASP A 42 27.89 2.06 -10.66
CA ASP A 42 29.33 1.73 -10.64
C ASP A 42 29.85 1.32 -9.26
N ILE A 43 29.08 1.56 -8.19
CA ILE A 43 29.46 1.33 -6.80
C ILE A 43 28.37 0.52 -6.08
N VAL A 44 28.75 -0.67 -5.60
CA VAL A 44 27.86 -1.61 -4.87
C VAL A 44 27.20 -0.97 -3.65
N LEU A 45 27.93 -0.13 -2.91
CA LEU A 45 27.41 0.55 -1.71
C LEU A 45 26.24 1.50 -2.04
N LYS A 46 26.33 2.22 -3.17
CA LYS A 46 25.26 3.12 -3.62
C LYS A 46 24.02 2.33 -4.04
N SER A 47 24.21 1.15 -4.64
CA SER A 47 23.12 0.23 -4.98
C SER A 47 22.40 -0.26 -3.73
N VAL A 48 23.14 -0.72 -2.71
CA VAL A 48 22.56 -1.19 -1.45
C VAL A 48 21.81 -0.08 -0.73
N GLN A 49 22.40 1.11 -0.63
CA GLN A 49 21.74 2.26 0.00
C GLN A 49 20.45 2.66 -0.74
N ARG A 50 20.48 2.66 -2.08
CA ARG A 50 19.29 2.92 -2.91
C ARG A 50 18.20 1.89 -2.63
N VAL A 51 18.51 0.59 -2.74
CA VAL A 51 17.57 -0.52 -2.47
C VAL A 51 17.00 -0.45 -1.06
N ALA A 52 17.83 -0.15 -0.06
CA ALA A 52 17.39 -0.01 1.32
C ALA A 52 16.41 1.17 1.47
N SER A 53 16.75 2.33 0.90
CA SER A 53 15.90 3.52 0.97
C SER A 53 14.54 3.32 0.28
N THR A 54 14.52 2.73 -0.92
CA THR A 54 13.29 2.46 -1.68
C THR A 54 12.41 1.44 -0.97
N THR A 55 13.00 0.35 -0.48
CA THR A 55 12.27 -0.67 0.29
C THR A 55 11.68 -0.09 1.56
N LEU A 56 12.45 0.72 2.30
CA LEU A 56 11.97 1.39 3.52
C LEU A 56 10.83 2.37 3.20
N THR A 57 10.90 3.11 2.09
CA THR A 57 9.80 3.99 1.69
C THR A 57 8.53 3.20 1.40
N MET A 58 8.62 2.08 0.68
CA MET A 58 7.45 1.26 0.36
C MET A 58 6.87 0.60 1.62
N ALA A 59 7.72 0.11 2.52
CA ALA A 59 7.30 -0.41 3.81
C ALA A 59 6.54 0.66 4.62
N ALA A 60 7.05 1.89 4.67
CA ALA A 60 6.40 2.99 5.37
C ALA A 60 5.03 3.35 4.76
N VAL A 61 4.91 3.34 3.42
CA VAL A 61 3.64 3.55 2.71
C VAL A 61 2.62 2.50 3.12
N GLY A 62 2.99 1.21 3.15
CA GLY A 62 2.10 0.13 3.60
C GLY A 62 1.76 0.18 5.08
N ALA A 63 2.66 0.66 5.92
CA ALA A 63 2.42 0.87 7.35
C ALA A 63 1.40 1.99 7.59
N ILE A 64 1.58 3.14 6.92
CA ILE A 64 0.68 4.29 7.02
C ILE A 64 -0.71 3.94 6.47
N PHE A 65 -0.76 3.25 5.33
CA PHE A 65 -2.02 2.73 4.80
C PHE A 65 -2.76 1.88 5.84
N GLY A 66 -2.09 0.89 6.44
CA GLY A 66 -2.68 0.01 7.45
C GLY A 66 -3.09 0.76 8.74
N ALA A 67 -2.29 1.74 9.17
CA ALA A 67 -2.58 2.52 10.36
C ALA A 67 -3.81 3.42 10.16
N VAL A 68 -3.84 4.15 9.05
CA VAL A 68 -4.92 5.09 8.73
C VAL A 68 -6.22 4.36 8.42
N THR A 69 -6.16 3.24 7.69
CA THR A 69 -7.36 2.40 7.48
C THR A 69 -7.91 1.87 8.80
N CYS A 70 -7.06 1.44 9.74
CA CYS A 70 -7.56 0.95 11.03
C CYS A 70 -8.14 2.06 11.92
N THR A 71 -7.52 3.26 11.93
CA THR A 71 -8.04 4.39 12.72
C THR A 71 -9.34 4.93 12.12
N THR A 72 -9.43 5.05 10.80
CA THR A 72 -10.65 5.49 10.11
C THR A 72 -11.77 4.46 10.24
N ALA A 73 -11.47 3.16 10.17
CA ALA A 73 -12.46 2.10 10.43
C ALA A 73 -12.99 2.13 11.87
N LYS A 74 -12.17 2.51 12.86
CA LYS A 74 -12.62 2.68 14.26
C LYS A 74 -13.43 3.96 14.49
N ALA A 75 -13.13 5.02 13.74
CA ALA A 75 -13.81 6.31 13.86
C ALA A 75 -15.10 6.38 13.05
N SER A 76 -15.24 5.55 12.01
CA SER A 76 -16.43 5.50 11.16
C SER A 76 -17.57 4.73 11.84
N LYS A 77 -18.80 5.22 11.67
CA LYS A 77 -20.02 4.47 12.03
C LYS A 77 -20.21 3.22 11.17
N ASP A 78 -19.71 3.27 9.93
CA ASP A 78 -19.72 2.16 8.98
C ASP A 78 -18.28 1.72 8.68
N PRO A 79 -17.81 0.62 9.29
CA PRO A 79 -16.41 0.16 9.15
C PRO A 79 -16.10 -0.37 7.73
N ASP A 80 -17.12 -0.78 6.97
CA ASP A 80 -16.95 -1.33 5.62
C ASP A 80 -17.01 -0.29 4.49
N SER A 81 -17.21 0.98 4.82
CA SER A 81 -17.27 2.03 3.81
C SER A 81 -15.98 2.12 2.99
N PRO A 82 -16.04 2.10 1.64
CA PRO A 82 -14.86 2.18 0.78
C PRO A 82 -14.07 3.49 0.99
N LEU A 83 -14.71 4.54 1.51
CA LEU A 83 -14.08 5.80 1.91
C LEU A 83 -12.95 5.64 2.96
N ASN A 84 -13.03 4.65 3.85
CA ASN A 84 -11.97 4.40 4.83
C ASN A 84 -10.66 3.97 4.14
N TYR A 85 -10.79 3.18 3.07
CA TYR A 85 -9.68 2.74 2.23
C TYR A 85 -9.14 3.87 1.36
N PHE A 86 -10.00 4.78 0.91
CA PHE A 86 -9.58 6.00 0.21
C PHE A 86 -8.69 6.88 1.09
N ALA A 87 -9.10 7.12 2.34
CA ALA A 87 -8.33 7.93 3.28
C ALA A 87 -6.96 7.30 3.58
N GLY A 88 -6.92 5.97 3.77
CA GLY A 88 -5.67 5.24 3.91
C GLY A 88 -4.76 5.33 2.69
N GLY A 89 -5.31 5.17 1.48
CA GLY A 89 -4.59 5.29 0.22
C GLY A 89 -4.05 6.70 -0.02
N CYS A 90 -4.85 7.72 0.31
CA CYS A 90 -4.44 9.12 0.19
C CYS A 90 -3.30 9.47 1.16
N ALA A 91 -3.40 9.08 2.44
CA ALA A 91 -2.35 9.30 3.43
C ALA A 91 -1.04 8.59 3.07
N ALA A 92 -1.14 7.38 2.52
CA ALA A 92 0.01 6.64 2.03
C ALA A 92 0.65 7.33 0.80
N GLY A 93 -0.18 7.84 -0.12
CA GLY A 93 0.26 8.57 -1.31
C GLY A 93 0.89 9.93 -1.02
N THR A 94 0.36 10.68 -0.05
CA THR A 94 0.99 11.95 0.37
C THR A 94 2.33 11.71 1.04
N MET A 95 2.48 10.66 1.86
CA MET A 95 3.79 10.29 2.41
C MET A 95 4.77 9.89 1.32
N PHE A 96 4.32 9.13 0.31
CA PHE A 96 5.15 8.81 -0.85
C PHE A 96 5.62 10.09 -1.58
N GLY A 97 4.72 11.05 -1.81
CA GLY A 97 5.06 12.36 -2.37
C GLY A 97 6.02 13.17 -1.51
N ALA A 98 5.90 13.09 -0.18
CA ALA A 98 6.82 13.72 0.75
C ALA A 98 8.24 13.15 0.65
N ARG A 99 8.37 11.82 0.46
CA ARG A 99 9.67 11.17 0.21
C ARG A 99 10.24 11.51 -1.17
N ALA A 100 9.38 11.75 -2.15
CA ALA A 100 9.77 12.23 -3.48
C ALA A 100 9.99 13.75 -3.55
N HIS A 101 9.80 14.49 -2.44
CA HIS A 101 9.89 15.95 -2.37
C HIS A 101 9.04 16.68 -3.43
N SER A 102 7.89 16.12 -3.80
CA SER A 102 7.04 16.68 -4.85
C SER A 102 5.55 16.63 -4.49
N PHE A 103 4.94 17.81 -4.45
CA PHE A 103 3.50 17.97 -4.24
C PHE A 103 2.66 17.40 -5.38
N ALA A 104 3.16 17.51 -6.62
CA ALA A 104 2.50 16.91 -7.79
C ALA A 104 2.46 15.39 -7.68
N VAL A 105 3.57 14.76 -7.27
CA VAL A 105 3.63 13.31 -7.03
C VAL A 105 2.74 12.92 -5.87
N GLY A 106 2.71 13.69 -4.78
CA GLY A 106 1.87 13.39 -3.62
C GLY A 106 0.37 13.44 -3.90
N THR A 107 -0.09 14.44 -4.65
CA THR A 107 -1.51 14.57 -5.03
C THR A 107 -1.92 13.50 -6.04
N ALA A 108 -1.09 13.24 -7.06
CA ALA A 108 -1.33 12.17 -8.03
C ALA A 108 -1.31 10.78 -7.36
N ALA A 109 -0.37 10.54 -6.44
CA ALA A 109 -0.29 9.31 -5.67
C ALA A 109 -1.49 9.14 -4.72
N CYS A 110 -1.94 10.22 -4.08
CA CYS A 110 -3.13 10.16 -3.22
C CYS A 110 -4.38 9.73 -4.00
N VAL A 111 -4.63 10.36 -5.16
CA VAL A 111 -5.81 10.02 -5.97
C VAL A 111 -5.68 8.59 -6.52
N SER A 112 -4.54 8.25 -7.13
CA SER A 112 -4.36 6.91 -7.72
C SER A 112 -4.41 5.79 -6.68
N LEU A 113 -3.67 5.88 -5.58
CA LEU A 113 -3.68 4.86 -4.54
C LEU A 113 -5.00 4.84 -3.77
N GLY A 114 -5.61 6.01 -3.55
CA GLY A 114 -6.94 6.12 -2.95
C GLY A 114 -8.00 5.41 -3.78
N THR A 115 -8.06 5.66 -5.09
CA THR A 115 -9.01 5.01 -6.01
C THR A 115 -8.73 3.52 -6.15
N VAL A 116 -7.48 3.09 -6.21
CA VAL A 116 -7.16 1.65 -6.24
C VAL A 116 -7.62 0.97 -4.95
N ALA A 117 -7.40 1.61 -3.79
CA ALA A 117 -7.83 1.06 -2.52
C ALA A 117 -9.36 0.96 -2.38
N THR A 118 -10.11 1.95 -2.88
CA THR A 118 -11.58 1.88 -2.90
C THR A 118 -12.06 0.75 -3.81
N VAL A 119 -11.50 0.63 -5.01
CA VAL A 119 -11.84 -0.43 -5.97
C VAL A 119 -11.53 -1.82 -5.40
N VAL A 120 -10.40 -1.98 -4.69
CA VAL A 120 -10.07 -3.24 -4.02
C VAL A 120 -11.09 -3.58 -2.93
N LYS A 121 -11.55 -2.61 -2.15
CA LYS A 121 -12.59 -2.84 -1.13
C LYS A 121 -13.96 -3.14 -1.77
N LEU A 122 -14.34 -2.40 -2.81
CA LEU A 122 -15.57 -2.64 -3.59
C LEU A 122 -15.58 -4.05 -4.20
N GLY A 123 -14.48 -4.46 -4.87
CA GLY A 123 -14.36 -5.80 -5.44
C GLY A 123 -14.45 -6.91 -4.40
N LYS A 124 -14.02 -6.64 -3.15
CA LYS A 124 -14.20 -7.58 -2.03
C LYS A 124 -15.64 -7.67 -1.54
N ILE A 125 -16.37 -6.55 -1.51
CA ILE A 125 -17.79 -6.51 -1.13
C ILE A 125 -18.65 -7.20 -2.20
N GLU A 126 -18.35 -6.94 -3.49
CA GLU A 126 -19.07 -7.50 -4.64
C GLU A 126 -18.67 -8.96 -4.96
N GLY A 127 -17.62 -9.49 -4.32
CA GLY A 127 -17.11 -10.83 -4.61
C GLY A 127 -16.45 -10.95 -6.00
N ALA A 128 -16.09 -9.83 -6.62
CA ALA A 128 -15.42 -9.80 -7.91
C ALA A 128 -14.06 -10.52 -7.81
N THR A 129 -13.85 -11.49 -8.70
CA THR A 129 -12.58 -12.23 -8.79
C THR A 129 -11.70 -11.58 -9.86
N LEU A 130 -10.58 -10.96 -9.43
CA LEU A 130 -9.59 -10.36 -10.34
C LEU A 130 -8.97 -11.40 -11.28
N PHE A 131 -8.83 -12.64 -10.82
CA PHE A 131 -8.41 -13.80 -11.60
C PHE A 131 -9.43 -14.92 -11.39
N GLY A 132 -10.58 -14.80 -12.06
CA GLY A 132 -11.57 -15.88 -12.09
C GLY A 132 -11.11 -17.04 -12.96
N PRO A 133 -11.52 -18.29 -12.69
CA PRO A 133 -11.32 -19.39 -13.62
C PRO A 133 -11.97 -18.99 -14.97
N PRO A 134 -11.34 -19.32 -16.11
CA PRO A 134 -11.92 -19.01 -17.41
C PRO A 134 -13.30 -19.68 -17.48
N LYS A 135 -14.34 -18.86 -17.58
CA LYS A 135 -15.69 -19.35 -17.83
C LYS A 135 -15.79 -19.58 -19.33
N LEU A 136 -15.75 -20.86 -19.74
CA LEU A 136 -16.21 -21.28 -21.06
C LEU A 136 -17.71 -21.03 -21.19
#